data_AF-L8FTN3-F1
#
_entry.id   AF-L8FTN3-F1
#
_cell.length_a   1.000
_cell.length_b   1.000
_cell.length_c   1.000
_cell.angle_alpha   90.00
_cell.angle_beta   90.00
_cell.angle_gamma   90.00
#
_symmetry.space_group_name_H-M   'P 1'
#
loop_
_entity.id
_entity.type
_entity.pdbx_description
1 polymer ?
#
loop_
_entity_poly.entity_id
_entity_poly.type
_entity_poly.pdbx_seq_one_letter_code
_entity_poly.pdbx_strand_id
1 'polypeptide(L)'
;MSMPPSPTCDFERSSARQRLAPGDVLLYPGEVLETRLSRAGRLLAFLARAIGAPLPLQDGMTGAATVAVMENSGLGGLSWTRTYARQGKFPQVIHSAKCFAGSTGLEEHVGYGIGMSLAVTEENGALVFR
;
A
#
# COMPACT_ATOMS: atom_id res chain seq x y z
N MET A 1 -10.55 35.17 -17.72
CA MET A 1 -9.50 34.14 -17.69
C MET A 1 -9.83 33.23 -16.52
N SER A 2 -10.68 32.23 -16.77
CA SER A 2 -11.35 31.46 -15.71
C SER A 2 -10.51 30.24 -15.38
N MET A 3 -10.18 30.11 -14.09
CA MET A 3 -9.46 28.98 -13.51
C MET A 3 -10.29 27.70 -13.71
N PRO A 4 -9.71 26.58 -14.19
CA PRO A 4 -10.45 25.33 -14.27
C PRO A 4 -10.83 24.87 -12.85
N PRO A 5 -12.02 24.29 -12.65
CA PRO A 5 -12.40 23.75 -11.35
C PRO A 5 -11.43 22.64 -10.95
N SER A 6 -10.94 22.71 -9.71
CA SER A 6 -10.19 21.65 -9.05
C SER A 6 -10.96 20.33 -9.16
N PRO A 7 -10.30 19.19 -9.46
CA PRO A 7 -10.98 17.91 -9.45
C PRO A 7 -11.44 17.60 -8.02
N THR A 8 -12.75 17.73 -7.79
CA THR A 8 -13.45 17.12 -6.66
C THR A 8 -13.23 15.63 -6.77
N CYS A 9 -12.34 15.10 -5.93
CA CYS A 9 -12.09 13.69 -5.83
C CYS A 9 -13.24 13.07 -5.03
N ASP A 10 -14.27 12.62 -5.74
CA ASP A 10 -15.40 11.87 -5.16
C ASP A 10 -14.86 10.60 -4.49
N PHE A 11 -15.08 10.50 -3.19
CA PHE A 11 -14.68 9.40 -2.31
C PHE A 11 -15.59 8.18 -2.47
N GLU A 12 -15.83 7.71 -3.70
CA GLU A 12 -16.74 6.59 -3.92
C GLU A 12 -16.07 5.42 -4.66
N ARG A 13 -15.83 4.34 -3.89
CA ARG A 13 -15.65 2.96 -4.34
C ARG A 13 -14.35 2.64 -5.09
N SER A 14 -13.20 2.70 -4.41
CA SER A 14 -11.99 2.02 -4.92
C SER A 14 -12.04 0.52 -4.60
N SER A 15 -12.75 -0.23 -5.43
CA SER A 15 -12.70 -1.69 -5.45
C SER A 15 -11.29 -2.15 -5.84
N ALA A 16 -10.68 -3.07 -5.09
CA ALA A 16 -9.36 -3.64 -5.38
C ALA A 16 -9.27 -4.34 -6.77
N ARG A 17 -10.38 -4.45 -7.49
CA ARG A 17 -10.51 -5.02 -8.84
C ARG A 17 -10.39 -4.02 -10.00
N GLN A 18 -10.03 -2.76 -9.75
CA GLN A 18 -9.89 -1.79 -10.84
C GLN A 18 -8.76 -2.23 -11.78
N ARG A 19 -9.11 -2.69 -12.98
CA ARG A 19 -8.16 -3.00 -14.05
C ARG A 19 -7.63 -1.68 -14.58
N LEU A 20 -6.42 -1.33 -14.18
CA LEU A 20 -5.64 -0.24 -14.77
C LEU A 20 -5.21 -0.67 -16.18
N ALA A 21 -5.22 0.25 -17.13
CA ALA A 21 -4.66 -0.06 -18.44
C ALA A 21 -3.13 -0.16 -18.33
N PRO A 22 -2.46 -0.93 -19.21
CA PRO A 22 -1.01 -1.00 -19.22
C PRO A 22 -0.39 0.39 -19.37
N GLY A 23 0.43 0.80 -18.38
CA GLY A 23 1.07 2.11 -18.33
C GLY A 23 0.33 3.17 -17.51
N ASP A 24 -0.89 2.90 -17.05
CA ASP A 24 -1.59 3.79 -16.14
C ASP A 24 -1.01 3.72 -14.72
N VAL A 25 -0.95 4.88 -14.08
CA VAL A 25 -0.57 5.02 -12.67
C VAL A 25 -1.71 5.72 -11.94
N LEU A 26 -2.26 5.06 -10.93
CA LEU A 26 -3.26 5.65 -10.04
C LEU A 26 -2.61 6.09 -8.74
N LEU A 27 -2.74 7.36 -8.42
CA LEU A 27 -2.17 7.96 -7.21
C LEU A 27 -3.29 8.24 -6.20
N TYR A 28 -3.14 7.67 -5.01
CA TYR A 28 -4.00 7.92 -3.87
C TYR A 28 -3.24 8.74 -2.83
N PRO A 29 -3.46 10.06 -2.74
CA PRO A 29 -2.99 10.86 -1.63
C PRO A 29 -3.81 10.52 -0.38
N GLY A 30 -3.17 10.51 0.78
CA GLY A 30 -3.84 10.27 2.04
C GLY A 30 -3.01 10.67 3.24
N GLU A 31 -3.53 10.37 4.42
CA GLU A 31 -2.85 10.60 5.69
C GLU A 31 -2.86 9.30 6.49
N VAL A 32 -1.71 8.93 7.04
CA VAL A 32 -1.63 7.85 8.03
C VAL A 32 -2.00 8.44 9.38
N LEU A 33 -3.11 7.97 9.94
CA LEU A 33 -3.57 8.38 11.27
C LEU A 33 -2.84 7.64 12.37
N GLU A 34 -2.57 6.35 12.16
CA GLU A 34 -1.88 5.52 13.15
C GLU A 34 -1.18 4.33 12.48
N THR A 35 -0.03 3.95 13.00
CA THR A 35 0.67 2.71 12.64
C THR A 35 0.92 1.90 13.90
N ARG A 36 0.50 0.63 13.91
CA ARG A 36 0.78 -0.31 15.00
C ARG A 36 1.42 -1.59 14.45
N LEU A 37 2.50 -2.00 15.09
CA LEU A 37 3.29 -3.21 14.87
C LEU A 37 3.25 -4.01 16.17
N SER A 38 2.91 -5.29 16.04
CA SER A 38 3.07 -6.24 17.14
C SER A 38 4.56 -6.41 17.48
N ARG A 39 4.87 -6.95 18.67
CA ARG A 39 6.26 -7.23 19.07
C ARG A 39 6.98 -8.14 18.07
N ALA A 40 6.29 -9.17 17.57
CA ALA A 40 6.80 -10.04 16.51
C ALA A 40 6.99 -9.27 15.20
N GLY A 41 6.04 -8.40 14.83
CA GLY A 41 6.13 -7.53 13.65
C GLY A 41 7.32 -6.58 13.71
N ARG A 42 7.64 -6.00 14.88
CA ARG A 42 8.84 -5.17 15.07
C ARG A 42 10.13 -5.97 14.86
N LEU A 43 10.22 -7.18 15.41
CA LEU A 43 11.39 -8.03 15.24
C LEU A 43 11.57 -8.43 13.77
N LEU A 44 10.48 -8.83 13.11
CA LEU A 44 10.50 -9.17 11.69
C LEU A 44 10.91 -7.96 10.84
N ALA A 45 10.33 -6.78 11.08
CA ALA A 45 10.70 -5.55 10.39
C ALA A 45 12.17 -5.19 10.59
N PHE A 46 12.70 -5.38 11.80
CA PHE A 46 14.11 -5.15 12.11
C PHE A 46 15.04 -6.10 11.34
N LEU A 47 14.69 -7.39 11.25
CA LEU A 47 15.44 -8.39 10.47
C LEU A 47 15.33 -8.10 8.97
N ALA A 48 14.14 -7.72 8.50
CA ALA A 48 13.89 -7.37 7.11
C ALA A 48 14.65 -6.11 6.65
N ARG A 49 15.22 -5.31 7.57
CA ARG A 49 16.16 -4.22 7.21
C ARG A 49 17.36 -4.74 6.42
N ALA A 50 17.85 -5.94 6.74
CA ALA A 50 19.03 -6.50 6.08
C ALA A 50 18.79 -6.74 4.57
N ILE A 51 17.53 -6.87 4.15
CA ILE A 51 17.12 -7.08 2.77
C ILE A 51 16.44 -5.83 2.16
N GLY A 52 16.61 -4.64 2.76
CA GLY A 52 16.12 -3.39 2.18
C GLY A 52 14.87 -2.78 2.83
N ALA A 53 14.51 -3.23 4.04
CA ALA A 53 13.40 -2.69 4.85
C ALA A 53 12.03 -2.66 4.14
N PRO A 54 11.54 -3.81 3.65
CA PRO A 54 10.24 -3.92 2.98
C PRO A 54 9.04 -3.68 3.91
N LEU A 55 9.29 -3.45 5.21
CA LEU A 55 8.27 -3.31 6.24
C LEU A 55 8.41 -1.98 7.00
N PRO A 56 7.28 -1.44 7.53
CA PRO A 56 7.30 -0.26 8.38
C PRO A 56 8.23 -0.48 9.58
N LEU A 57 9.17 0.43 9.80
CA LEU A 57 10.21 0.25 10.82
C LEU A 57 9.84 0.82 12.19
N GLN A 58 8.78 1.62 12.27
CA GLN A 58 8.40 2.34 13.49
C GLN A 58 6.90 2.30 13.71
N ASP A 59 6.55 2.18 15.00
CA ASP A 59 5.20 2.45 15.47
C ASP A 59 4.90 3.93 15.52
N GLY A 60 3.62 4.26 15.37
CA GLY A 60 3.13 5.63 15.45
C GLY A 60 3.61 6.52 14.30
N MET A 61 3.93 5.94 13.14
CA MET A 61 4.08 6.76 11.93
C MET A 61 2.74 7.42 11.62
N THR A 62 2.75 8.75 11.56
CA THR A 62 1.61 9.58 11.19
C THR A 62 2.03 10.62 10.16
N GLY A 63 1.07 11.10 9.39
CA GLY A 63 1.27 12.17 8.41
C GLY A 63 1.05 11.72 6.96
N ALA A 64 1.44 12.60 6.03
CA ALA A 64 1.11 12.45 4.63
C ALA A 64 1.65 11.14 4.02
N ALA A 65 0.79 10.47 3.25
CA ALA A 65 1.13 9.29 2.50
C ALA A 65 0.63 9.39 1.07
N THR A 66 1.30 8.66 0.18
CA THR A 66 0.86 8.51 -1.20
C THR A 66 1.00 7.05 -1.59
N VAL A 67 -0.04 6.51 -2.22
CA VAL A 67 -0.02 5.15 -2.76
C VAL A 67 -0.12 5.25 -4.27
N ALA A 68 0.93 4.81 -4.97
CA ALA A 68 0.92 4.63 -6.41
C ALA A 68 0.57 3.18 -6.74
N VAL A 69 -0.44 2.98 -7.56
CA VAL A 69 -0.90 1.67 -8.03
C VAL A 69 -0.73 1.59 -9.53
N MET A 70 -0.09 0.52 -9.98
CA MET A 70 0.21 0.24 -11.39
C MET A 70 -0.13 -1.20 -11.71
N GLU A 71 -0.50 -1.48 -12.94
CA GLU A 71 -0.63 -2.87 -13.40
C GLU A 71 0.76 -3.55 -13.42
N ASN A 72 0.81 -4.81 -12.97
CA ASN A 72 1.98 -5.66 -13.10
C ASN A 72 1.58 -6.97 -13.77
N SER A 73 1.72 -6.99 -15.10
CA SER A 73 1.40 -8.14 -15.94
C SER A 73 2.31 -9.34 -15.67
N GLY A 74 3.55 -9.12 -15.23
CA GLY A 74 4.50 -10.19 -14.92
C GLY A 74 4.12 -10.99 -13.67
N LEU A 75 3.42 -10.38 -12.71
CA LEU A 75 2.92 -11.03 -11.50
C LEU A 75 1.41 -11.32 -11.53
N GLY A 76 0.70 -10.93 -12.59
CA GLY A 76 -0.75 -11.09 -12.70
C GLY A 76 -1.54 -10.29 -11.66
N GLY A 77 -1.06 -9.09 -11.31
CA GLY A 77 -1.61 -8.29 -10.22
C GLY A 77 -1.32 -6.80 -10.34
N LEU A 78 -1.39 -6.10 -9.22
CA LEU A 78 -1.12 -4.66 -9.13
C LEU A 78 0.15 -4.43 -8.30
N SER A 79 1.06 -3.60 -8.79
CA SER A 79 2.18 -3.09 -7.99
C SER A 79 1.79 -1.83 -7.23
N TRP A 80 2.08 -1.83 -5.94
CA TRP A 80 1.76 -0.79 -4.98
C TRP A 80 3.06 -0.20 -4.46
N THR A 81 3.25 1.10 -4.65
CA THR A 81 4.35 1.84 -4.04
C THR A 81 3.76 2.82 -3.04
N ARG A 82 4.07 2.62 -1.76
CA ARG A 82 3.56 3.42 -0.65
C ARG A 82 4.68 4.29 -0.14
N THR A 83 4.51 5.61 -0.25
CA THR A 83 5.46 6.60 0.26
C THR A 83 4.87 7.24 1.50
N TYR A 84 5.58 7.13 2.61
CA TYR A 84 5.18 7.67 3.91
C TYR A 84 6.10 8.81 4.31
N ALA A 85 5.54 9.99 4.56
CA ALA A 85 6.29 11.10 5.13
C ALA A 85 6.77 10.74 6.53
N ARG A 86 7.98 11.19 6.88
CA ARG A 86 8.56 10.99 8.22
C ARG A 86 9.13 12.29 8.72
N GLN A 87 8.75 12.66 9.94
CA GLN A 87 9.29 13.87 10.56
C GLN A 87 10.81 13.74 10.74
N GLY A 88 11.55 14.70 10.18
CA GLY A 88 13.02 14.79 10.30
C GLY A 88 13.81 13.68 9.60
N LYS A 89 13.21 12.89 8.72
CA LYS A 89 13.86 11.80 7.98
C LYS A 89 13.37 11.75 6.52
N PHE A 90 14.12 11.09 5.66
CA PHE A 90 13.64 10.79 4.31
C PHE A 90 12.33 9.97 4.37
N PRO A 91 11.39 10.22 3.44
CA PRO A 91 10.18 9.43 3.32
C PRO A 91 10.52 7.93 3.21
N GLN A 92 9.74 7.09 3.89
CA GLN A 92 9.89 5.65 3.75
C GLN A 92 9.05 5.21 2.55
N VAL A 93 9.70 4.57 1.58
CA VAL A 93 9.03 3.96 0.43
C VAL A 93 8.96 2.46 0.65
N ILE A 94 7.76 1.90 0.52
CA ILE A 94 7.50 0.47 0.62
C ILE A 94 6.90 0.02 -0.71
N HIS A 95 7.53 -0.99 -1.32
CA HIS A 95 7.05 -1.62 -2.54
C HIS A 95 6.39 -2.95 -2.21
N SER A 96 5.19 -3.17 -2.73
CA SER A 96 4.55 -4.47 -2.71
C SER A 96 3.82 -4.76 -4.01
N ALA A 97 3.54 -6.03 -4.28
CA ALA A 97 2.67 -6.46 -5.36
C ALA A 97 1.48 -7.19 -4.75
N LYS A 98 0.27 -6.77 -5.11
CA LYS A 98 -0.97 -7.41 -4.70
C LYS A 98 -1.50 -8.24 -5.86
N CYS A 99 -1.50 -9.56 -5.70
CA CYS A 99 -1.91 -10.54 -6.70
C CYS A 99 -3.22 -11.20 -6.26
N PHE A 100 -4.11 -11.50 -7.20
CA PHE A 100 -5.42 -12.12 -6.90
C PHE A 100 -5.42 -13.64 -7.14
N ALA A 101 -4.30 -14.31 -6.85
CA ALA A 101 -4.07 -15.71 -7.22
C ALA A 101 -4.08 -16.70 -6.03
N GLY A 102 -4.04 -16.21 -4.78
CA GLY A 102 -3.93 -17.05 -3.60
C GLY A 102 -5.23 -17.71 -3.13
N SER A 103 -5.10 -18.64 -2.18
CA SER A 103 -6.22 -19.37 -1.56
C SER A 103 -7.22 -18.47 -0.83
N THR A 104 -6.81 -17.28 -0.38
CA THR A 104 -7.66 -16.24 0.21
C THR A 104 -8.20 -15.23 -0.80
N GLY A 105 -7.80 -15.34 -2.08
CA GLY A 105 -8.17 -14.43 -3.15
C GLY A 105 -7.32 -13.16 -3.26
N LEU A 106 -6.41 -12.90 -2.31
CA LEU A 106 -5.45 -11.79 -2.37
C LEU A 106 -4.12 -12.18 -1.69
N GLU A 107 -3.00 -11.94 -2.38
CA GLU A 107 -1.64 -12.15 -1.85
C GLU A 107 -0.86 -10.85 -1.98
N GLU A 108 -0.15 -10.45 -0.93
CA GLU A 108 0.78 -9.33 -0.95
C GLU A 108 2.22 -9.84 -0.92
N HIS A 109 2.97 -9.57 -1.99
CA HIS A 109 4.40 -9.83 -2.09
C HIS A 109 5.19 -8.56 -1.78
N VAL A 110 6.16 -8.62 -0.88
CA VAL A 110 6.95 -7.46 -0.43
C VAL A 110 8.42 -7.52 -0.90
N GLY A 111 8.73 -8.41 -1.84
CA GLY A 111 10.07 -8.64 -2.40
C GLY A 111 10.84 -9.78 -1.74
N TYR A 112 11.96 -10.19 -2.36
CA TYR A 112 12.86 -11.25 -1.87
C TYR A 112 12.19 -12.61 -1.58
N GLY A 113 11.12 -12.93 -2.31
CA GLY A 113 10.36 -14.17 -2.11
C GLY A 113 9.47 -14.17 -0.85
N ILE A 114 9.35 -13.04 -0.16
CA ILE A 114 8.45 -12.89 0.98
C ILE A 114 7.10 -12.40 0.48
N GLY A 115 6.04 -13.11 0.86
CA GLY A 115 4.67 -12.70 0.64
C GLY A 115 3.76 -13.22 1.74
N MET A 116 2.55 -12.68 1.79
CA MET A 116 1.50 -13.09 2.72
C MET A 116 0.15 -13.14 2.02
N SER A 117 -0.64 -14.17 2.31
CA SER A 117 -2.04 -14.23 1.89
C SER A 117 -2.85 -13.32 2.80
N LEU A 118 -3.67 -12.47 2.20
CA LEU A 118 -4.52 -11.50 2.88
C LEU A 118 -5.98 -11.95 2.82
N ALA A 119 -6.67 -11.88 3.95
CA ALA A 119 -8.13 -11.91 3.98
C ALA A 119 -8.65 -10.48 3.81
N VAL A 120 -9.54 -10.27 2.83
CA VAL A 120 -10.18 -8.96 2.60
C VAL A 120 -11.59 -9.01 3.15
N THR A 121 -11.88 -8.14 4.11
CA THR A 121 -13.21 -7.96 4.67
C THR A 121 -13.62 -6.48 4.56
N GLU A 122 -14.91 -6.21 4.54
CA GLU A 122 -15.44 -4.84 4.65
C GLU A 122 -15.95 -4.62 6.08
N GLU A 123 -15.51 -3.54 6.71
CA GLU A 123 -15.94 -3.14 8.06
C GLU A 123 -16.24 -1.65 8.07
N ASN A 124 -17.49 -1.29 8.36
CA ASN A 124 -17.95 0.11 8.46
C ASN A 124 -17.65 0.95 7.21
N GLY A 125 -17.78 0.36 6.02
CA GLY A 125 -17.48 0.98 4.73
C GLY A 125 -15.99 1.01 4.37
N ALA A 126 -15.11 0.48 5.22
CA ALA A 126 -13.67 0.42 4.98
C ALA A 126 -13.23 -1.00 4.61
N LEU A 127 -12.32 -1.10 3.63
CA LEU A 127 -11.64 -2.36 3.32
C LEU A 127 -10.58 -2.65 4.37
N VAL A 128 -10.72 -3.78 5.04
CA VAL A 128 -9.77 -4.29 6.03
C VAL A 128 -9.03 -5.48 5.42
N PHE A 129 -7.70 -5.42 5.49
CA PHE A 129 -6.79 -6.46 5.04
C PHE A 129 -6.13 -7.09 6.27
N ARG A 130 -6.30 -8.39 6.47
CA ARG A 130 -5.73 -9.15 7.60
C ARG A 130 -4.80 -10.25 7.14
#